data_AF-A0A1J4NR88-F1
#
_entry.id   AF-A0A1J4NR88-F1
#
_cell.length_a   1.000
_cell.length_b   1.000
_cell.length_c   1.000
_cell.angle_alpha   90.00
_cell.angle_beta   90.00
_cell.angle_gamma   90.00
#
_symmetry.space_group_name_H-M   'P 1'
#
loop_
_entity.id
_entity.type
_entity.pdbx_description
1 polymer ?
#
loop_
_entity_poly.entity_id
_entity_poly.type
_entity_poly.pdbx_seq_one_letter_code
_entity_poly.pdbx_strand_id
1 'polypeptide(L)'
;MTAHPLLPPAMSALPAPWRDLTGERRRGLAELPDTEAVERTALDALDGALSGPLPGPGPAAWTDESWALYDRARQEIGRRLADAMPATGDLTREGVGAVLRDWAGSARPPVPQWWLDDQLDVICSAFAQTVLAGWVEDVLRRLGQRPHDAAAVASAAGRCVRHGLAPDAAAGLLRTLGVPYGEAELLALVTEGGVADGSRTAAREALLTLRRPARAARGRQPAHDEHPLLPPAVRELPYGWDRGFAWPVELPENEESVGRARAVLLACLPAEPVTEPVPDADTRVAQDEEAPAWAEIRSVLRDLMPYARQVTEERMAEGLRECARLGVPGVPAEPDGAEGARFARRWAGWIGGWIAAETFTWLGLYVDDESLVTPWAMELAERYARLGCVAERAVTMLAWHGSVPASRAALERLAADPALPPAVREQAARALES
;
A
#
# COMPACT_ATOMS: atom_id res chain seq x y z
N MET A 1 13.25 31.09 36.12
CA MET A 1 13.56 29.98 35.20
C MET A 1 12.97 30.36 33.85
N THR A 2 13.77 30.36 32.79
CA THR A 2 13.28 30.57 31.42
C THR A 2 12.66 29.27 30.92
N ALA A 3 11.37 29.30 30.59
CA ALA A 3 10.71 28.14 29.99
C ALA A 3 11.17 27.97 28.55
N HIS A 4 11.46 26.73 28.14
CA HIS A 4 11.94 26.42 26.79
C HIS A 4 10.74 25.97 25.94
N PRO A 5 10.26 26.79 24.99
CA PRO A 5 9.13 26.42 24.14
C PRO A 5 9.49 25.23 23.25
N LEU A 6 8.54 24.30 23.09
CA LEU A 6 8.70 23.11 22.25
C LEU A 6 8.09 23.27 20.84
N LEU A 7 7.26 24.30 20.64
CA LEU A 7 6.65 24.62 19.35
C LEU A 7 7.32 25.86 18.72
N PRO A 8 7.21 26.01 17.39
CA PRO A 8 7.65 27.22 16.69
C PRO A 8 7.13 28.51 17.34
N PRO A 9 7.98 29.54 17.53
CA PRO A 9 7.58 30.78 18.21
C PRO A 9 6.38 31.49 17.59
N ALA A 10 6.21 31.39 16.26
CA ALA A 10 5.08 31.96 15.55
C ALA A 10 3.73 31.39 16.01
N MET A 11 3.70 30.14 16.48
CA MET A 11 2.48 29.51 16.97
C MET A 11 1.99 30.11 18.29
N SER A 12 2.87 30.66 19.12
CA SER A 12 2.51 31.27 20.42
C SER A 12 1.67 32.55 20.26
N ALA A 13 1.73 33.20 19.10
CA ALA A 13 1.00 34.42 18.79
C ALA A 13 -0.39 34.18 18.16
N LEU A 14 -0.77 32.93 17.92
CA LEU A 14 -2.03 32.60 17.25
C LEU A 14 -3.25 33.00 18.11
N PRO A 15 -4.34 33.49 17.51
CA PRO A 15 -5.58 33.75 18.24
C PRO A 15 -6.33 32.44 18.53
N ALA A 16 -7.32 32.48 19.43
CA ALA A 16 -8.27 31.37 19.55
C ALA A 16 -9.14 31.27 18.28
N PRO A 17 -9.56 30.07 17.84
CA PRO A 17 -9.25 28.74 18.39
C PRO A 17 -7.90 28.16 17.91
N TRP A 18 -7.16 28.86 17.05
CA TRP A 18 -5.91 28.38 16.43
C TRP A 18 -4.78 28.06 17.42
N ARG A 19 -4.71 28.76 18.55
CA ARG A 19 -3.72 28.45 19.61
C ARG A 19 -4.11 27.30 20.53
N ASP A 20 -5.32 26.76 20.45
CA ASP A 20 -5.81 25.74 21.39
C ASP A 20 -5.19 24.37 21.10
N LEU A 21 -4.58 23.74 22.10
CA LEU A 21 -3.99 22.39 22.03
C LEU A 21 -4.93 21.30 22.52
N THR A 22 -6.06 21.65 23.12
CA THR A 22 -7.05 20.71 23.64
C THR A 22 -7.93 20.10 22.54
N GLY A 23 -8.76 19.12 22.91
CA GLY A 23 -9.75 18.53 22.00
C GLY A 23 -10.84 19.51 21.54
N GLU A 24 -11.04 20.63 22.25
CA GLU A 24 -12.02 21.65 21.89
C GLU A 24 -11.64 22.42 20.62
N ARG A 25 -10.33 22.49 20.28
CA ARG A 25 -9.82 23.08 19.04
C ARG A 25 -10.60 22.61 17.82
N ARG A 26 -10.80 21.31 17.68
CA ARG A 26 -11.47 20.72 16.51
C ARG A 26 -12.89 21.25 16.34
N ARG A 27 -13.64 21.38 17.44
CA ARG A 27 -14.99 21.95 17.44
C ARG A 27 -14.92 23.44 17.11
N GLY A 28 -14.05 24.18 17.78
CA GLY A 28 -13.88 25.63 17.54
C GLY A 28 -13.51 25.95 16.09
N LEU A 29 -12.61 25.18 15.46
CA LEU A 29 -12.25 25.33 14.06
C LEU A 29 -13.42 25.05 13.10
N ALA A 30 -14.24 24.04 13.41
CA ALA A 30 -15.40 23.68 12.60
C ALA A 30 -16.54 24.71 12.68
N GLU A 31 -16.62 25.48 13.76
CA GLU A 31 -17.63 26.53 13.96
C GLU A 31 -17.24 27.87 13.30
N LEU A 32 -15.98 28.04 12.87
CA LEU A 32 -15.55 29.25 12.17
C LEU A 32 -16.25 29.40 10.82
N PRO A 33 -16.66 30.62 10.42
CA PRO A 33 -17.35 30.85 9.15
C PRO A 33 -16.46 30.54 7.95
N ASP A 34 -17.04 29.98 6.89
CA ASP A 34 -16.39 29.74 5.60
C ASP A 34 -16.15 31.08 4.87
N THR A 35 -15.02 31.73 5.17
CA THR A 35 -14.62 33.01 4.56
C THR A 35 -13.16 32.99 4.15
N GLU A 36 -12.81 33.78 3.13
CA GLU A 36 -11.42 33.97 2.68
C GLU A 36 -10.49 34.45 3.81
N ALA A 37 -10.99 35.28 4.74
CA ALA A 37 -10.22 35.75 5.88
C ALA A 37 -9.86 34.62 6.87
N VAL A 38 -10.81 33.72 7.13
CA VAL A 38 -10.58 32.53 7.98
C VAL A 38 -9.62 31.56 7.29
N GLU A 39 -9.76 31.37 5.99
CA GLU A 39 -8.84 30.55 5.19
C GLU A 39 -7.42 31.11 5.20
N ARG A 40 -7.25 32.42 4.99
CA ARG A 40 -5.95 33.09 5.10
C ARG A 40 -5.34 32.91 6.48
N THR A 41 -6.14 33.07 7.54
CA THR A 41 -5.68 32.83 8.92
C THR A 41 -5.21 31.39 9.12
N ALA A 42 -5.89 30.41 8.51
CA ALA A 42 -5.51 29.01 8.58
C ALA A 42 -4.17 28.74 7.85
N LEU A 43 -4.00 29.34 6.67
CA LEU A 43 -2.75 29.25 5.89
C LEU A 43 -1.58 29.91 6.63
N ASP A 44 -1.79 31.09 7.22
CA ASP A 44 -0.80 31.79 8.04
C ASP A 44 -0.43 30.97 9.28
N ALA A 45 -1.41 30.30 9.90
CA ALA A 45 -1.17 29.42 11.03
C ALA A 45 -0.32 28.19 10.65
N LEU A 46 -0.60 27.57 9.50
CA LEU A 46 0.26 26.48 8.97
C LEU A 46 1.67 26.98 8.66
N ASP A 47 1.80 28.18 8.09
CA ASP A 47 3.10 28.79 7.82
C ASP A 47 3.89 29.01 9.13
N GLY A 48 3.21 29.47 10.18
CA GLY A 48 3.78 29.60 11.53
C GLY A 48 4.21 28.25 12.13
N ALA A 49 3.46 27.17 11.89
CA ALA A 49 3.81 25.82 12.31
C ALA A 49 5.01 25.23 11.54
N LEU A 50 5.23 25.69 10.31
CA LEU A 50 6.37 25.32 9.47
C LEU A 50 7.60 26.23 9.70
N SER A 51 7.41 27.37 10.37
CA SER A 51 8.43 28.40 10.60
C SER A 51 9.34 28.06 11.77
N GLY A 52 10.31 27.18 11.55
CA GLY A 52 11.36 26.90 12.54
C GLY A 52 11.98 25.53 12.36
N PRO A 53 13.00 25.18 13.17
CA PRO A 53 13.43 23.80 13.27
C PRO A 53 12.24 22.98 13.78
N LEU A 54 11.76 22.06 12.96
CA LEU A 54 10.80 21.08 13.43
C LEU A 54 11.43 20.34 14.61
N PRO A 55 10.62 19.89 15.58
CA PRO A 55 11.16 19.04 16.62
C PRO A 55 11.87 17.86 15.92
N GLY A 56 13.08 17.53 16.37
CA GLY A 56 13.94 16.55 15.68
C GLY A 56 13.24 15.21 15.54
N PRO A 57 13.60 14.39 14.52
CA PRO A 57 12.95 13.11 14.25
C PRO A 57 12.80 12.31 15.54
N GLY A 58 11.65 11.66 15.67
CA GLY A 58 11.42 10.67 16.71
C GLY A 58 12.58 9.65 16.77
N PRO A 59 12.69 8.94 17.89
CA PRO A 59 13.88 8.21 18.28
C PRO A 59 14.02 6.92 17.48
N ALA A 60 14.65 7.02 16.31
CA ALA A 60 15.10 5.86 15.54
C ALA A 60 16.05 4.93 16.34
N ALA A 61 16.45 5.33 17.56
CA ALA A 61 17.34 4.61 18.47
C ALA A 61 16.65 4.11 19.77
N TRP A 62 15.32 4.19 19.91
CA TRP A 62 14.65 3.64 21.08
C TRP A 62 14.60 2.12 21.05
N THR A 63 14.87 1.52 22.21
CA THR A 63 14.64 0.09 22.47
C THR A 63 13.14 -0.20 22.52
N ASP A 64 12.75 -1.46 22.33
CA ASP A 64 11.34 -1.89 22.47
C ASP A 64 10.76 -1.50 23.84
N GLU A 65 11.58 -1.58 24.90
CA GLU A 65 11.20 -1.14 26.25
C GLU A 65 10.92 0.37 26.31
N SER A 66 11.75 1.19 25.64
CA SER A 66 11.55 2.65 25.59
C SER A 66 10.31 3.02 24.81
N TRP A 67 10.03 2.30 23.71
CA TRP A 67 8.79 2.45 22.94
C TRP A 67 7.56 2.09 23.78
N ALA A 68 7.57 0.94 24.46
CA ALA A 68 6.47 0.52 25.32
C ALA A 68 6.18 1.52 26.45
N LEU A 69 7.22 2.08 27.07
CA LEU A 69 7.08 3.11 28.10
C LEU A 69 6.55 4.43 27.53
N TYR A 70 7.03 4.85 26.36
CA TYR A 70 6.53 6.06 25.70
C TYR A 70 5.07 5.94 25.30
N ASP A 71 4.66 4.83 24.69
CA ASP A 71 3.27 4.61 24.30
C ASP A 71 2.33 4.60 25.49
N ARG A 72 2.75 3.96 26.58
CA ARG A 72 2.02 3.99 27.84
C ARG A 72 1.90 5.42 28.39
N ALA A 73 3.02 6.15 28.46
CA ALA A 73 3.03 7.54 28.92
C ALA A 73 2.07 8.39 28.07
N ARG A 74 2.17 8.31 26.74
CA ARG A 74 1.32 9.04 25.79
C ARG A 74 -0.16 8.81 26.02
N GLN A 75 -0.58 7.56 26.27
CA GLN A 75 -1.98 7.21 26.54
C GLN A 75 -2.44 7.73 27.91
N GLU A 76 -1.61 7.61 28.94
CA GLU A 76 -1.99 7.92 30.32
C GLU A 76 -1.94 9.42 30.67
N ILE A 77 -1.03 10.19 30.03
CA ILE A 77 -0.79 11.60 30.39
C ILE A 77 -1.38 12.61 29.40
N GLY A 78 -1.87 12.18 28.23
CA GLY A 78 -2.34 13.09 27.18
C GLY A 78 -3.36 14.12 27.67
N ARG A 79 -4.33 13.70 28.51
CA ARG A 79 -5.30 14.61 29.14
C ARG A 79 -4.64 15.58 30.13
N ARG A 80 -3.70 15.09 30.96
CA ARG A 80 -2.98 15.94 31.93
C ARG A 80 -2.16 17.02 31.23
N LEU A 81 -1.55 16.67 30.09
CA LEU A 81 -0.82 17.64 29.25
C LEU A 81 -1.76 18.70 28.68
N ALA A 82 -2.93 18.29 28.16
CA ALA A 82 -3.92 19.23 27.64
C ALA A 82 -4.48 20.18 28.73
N ASP A 83 -4.70 19.67 29.95
CA ASP A 83 -5.17 20.49 31.07
C ASP A 83 -4.08 21.45 31.59
N ALA A 84 -2.82 21.02 31.61
CA ALA A 84 -1.69 21.81 32.11
C ALA A 84 -1.15 22.82 31.10
N MET A 85 -1.22 22.51 29.80
CA MET A 85 -0.67 23.31 28.70
C MET A 85 -1.69 23.43 27.56
N PRO A 86 -2.80 24.16 27.77
CA PRO A 86 -3.92 24.19 26.83
C PRO A 86 -3.64 25.02 25.58
N ALA A 87 -2.62 25.89 25.55
CA ALA A 87 -2.29 26.70 24.37
C ALA A 87 -0.89 26.40 23.81
N THR A 88 -0.69 26.74 22.52
CA THR A 88 0.58 26.58 21.79
C THR A 88 1.78 27.23 22.49
N GLY A 89 1.57 28.36 23.18
CA GLY A 89 2.61 29.04 23.97
C GLY A 89 2.93 28.37 25.31
N ASP A 90 2.06 27.49 25.80
CA ASP A 90 2.24 26.84 27.10
C ASP A 90 3.08 25.55 27.00
N LEU A 91 3.16 24.96 25.79
CA LEU A 91 3.89 23.72 25.55
C LEU A 91 5.40 23.93 25.66
N THR A 92 5.93 23.63 26.84
CA THR A 92 7.33 23.86 27.22
C THR A 92 7.97 22.58 27.72
N ARG A 93 9.29 22.48 27.58
CA ARG A 93 10.09 21.35 28.08
C ARG A 93 9.88 21.14 29.59
N GLU A 94 9.87 22.22 30.35
CA GLU A 94 9.68 22.18 31.81
C GLU A 94 8.29 21.68 32.17
N GLY A 95 7.25 22.14 31.46
CA GLY A 95 5.87 21.71 31.67
C GLY A 95 5.68 20.23 31.37
N VAL A 96 6.15 19.77 30.21
CA VAL A 96 6.10 18.33 29.83
C VAL A 96 6.88 17.48 30.85
N GLY A 97 8.09 17.91 31.24
CA GLY A 97 8.89 17.21 32.24
C GLY A 97 8.24 17.17 33.62
N ALA A 98 7.51 18.20 34.04
CA ALA A 98 6.78 18.19 35.30
C ALA A 98 5.64 17.16 35.29
N VAL A 99 4.85 17.11 34.21
CA VAL A 99 3.75 16.14 34.05
C VAL A 99 4.30 14.71 33.96
N LEU A 100 5.40 14.49 33.25
CA LEU A 100 6.04 13.18 33.14
C LEU A 100 6.58 12.67 34.48
N ARG A 101 7.22 13.53 35.29
CA ARG A 101 7.72 13.14 36.62
C ARG A 101 6.59 12.83 37.59
N ASP A 102 5.52 13.62 37.58
CA ASP A 102 4.30 13.36 38.38
C ASP A 102 3.66 12.01 38.01
N TRP A 103 3.52 11.75 36.71
CA TRP A 103 3.02 10.47 36.21
C TRP A 103 3.94 9.31 36.62
N ALA A 104 5.24 9.40 36.38
CA ALA A 104 6.19 8.33 36.71
C ALA A 104 6.22 8.03 38.22
N GLY A 105 6.08 9.05 39.08
CA GLY A 105 6.00 8.87 40.53
C GLY A 105 4.77 8.10 41.02
N SER A 106 3.74 7.97 40.18
CA SER A 106 2.49 7.25 40.49
C SER A 106 2.21 6.05 39.57
N ALA A 107 3.07 5.82 38.57
CA ALA A 107 2.88 4.80 37.54
C ALA A 107 2.95 3.36 38.11
N ARG A 108 2.08 2.48 37.60
CA ARG A 108 2.11 1.04 37.85
C ARG A 108 2.04 0.26 36.53
N PRO A 109 3.08 -0.51 36.15
CA PRO A 109 4.35 -0.73 36.87
C PRO A 109 5.22 0.55 37.00
N PRO A 110 6.17 0.58 37.95
CA PRO A 110 7.08 1.71 38.13
C PRO A 110 7.89 1.98 36.86
N VAL A 111 8.12 3.26 36.56
CA VAL A 111 8.95 3.69 35.44
C VAL A 111 10.41 3.72 35.89
N PRO A 112 11.35 3.12 35.14
CA PRO A 112 12.76 3.20 35.48
C PRO A 112 13.26 4.65 35.50
N GLN A 113 14.07 4.99 36.51
CA GLN A 113 14.56 6.36 36.68
C GLN A 113 15.43 6.82 35.50
N TRP A 114 16.25 5.92 34.94
CA TRP A 114 17.09 6.18 33.77
C TRP A 114 16.28 6.67 32.57
N TRP A 115 15.03 6.22 32.43
CA TRP A 115 14.21 6.56 31.26
C TRP A 115 13.87 8.06 31.25
N LEU A 116 13.54 8.65 32.41
CA LEU A 116 13.29 10.09 32.47
C LEU A 116 14.58 10.90 32.45
N ASP A 117 15.63 10.46 33.14
CA ASP A 117 16.87 11.23 33.25
C ASP A 117 17.61 11.29 31.90
N ASP A 118 17.58 10.20 31.13
CA ASP A 118 18.35 10.08 29.88
C ASP A 118 17.52 10.43 28.62
N GLN A 119 16.19 10.31 28.66
CA GLN A 119 15.34 10.44 27.45
C GLN A 119 14.42 11.65 27.46
N LEU A 120 14.41 12.50 28.49
CA LEU A 120 13.43 13.60 28.60
C LEU A 120 13.35 14.47 27.34
N ASP A 121 14.48 14.81 26.73
CA ASP A 121 14.58 15.70 25.55
C ASP A 121 13.93 15.05 24.33
N VAL A 122 14.24 13.78 24.14
CA VAL A 122 13.74 12.94 23.06
C VAL A 122 12.24 12.75 23.21
N ILE A 123 11.78 12.45 24.44
CA ILE A 123 10.37 12.34 24.78
C ILE A 123 9.64 13.67 24.52
N CYS A 124 10.20 14.80 24.96
CA CYS A 124 9.62 16.12 24.72
C CYS A 124 9.53 16.44 23.22
N SER A 125 10.56 16.10 22.44
CA SER A 125 10.54 16.25 20.98
C SER A 125 9.44 15.41 20.35
N ALA A 126 9.35 14.12 20.69
CA ALA A 126 8.33 13.21 20.18
C ALA A 126 6.90 13.66 20.53
N PHE A 127 6.68 14.15 21.76
CA PHE A 127 5.40 14.75 22.15
C PHE A 127 5.09 16.01 21.35
N ALA A 128 6.05 16.92 21.20
CA ALA A 128 5.87 18.13 20.43
C ALA A 128 5.52 17.83 18.96
N GLN A 129 6.19 16.85 18.33
CA GLN A 129 5.85 16.38 16.99
C GLN A 129 4.42 15.83 16.93
N THR A 130 4.02 15.01 17.91
CA THR A 130 2.68 14.40 17.95
C THR A 130 1.59 15.46 18.09
N VAL A 131 1.80 16.42 19.00
CA VAL A 131 0.87 17.55 19.21
C VAL A 131 0.80 18.43 17.97
N LEU A 132 1.94 18.75 17.36
CA LEU A 132 2.01 19.56 16.14
C LEU A 132 1.33 18.86 14.96
N ALA A 133 1.56 17.56 14.76
CA ALA A 133 0.93 16.78 13.71
C ALA A 133 -0.59 16.73 13.88
N GLY A 134 -1.10 16.46 15.09
CA GLY A 134 -2.55 16.47 15.37
C GLY A 134 -3.18 17.85 15.20
N TRP A 135 -2.44 18.91 15.53
CA TRP A 135 -2.87 20.29 15.28
C TRP A 135 -2.94 20.60 13.77
N VAL A 136 -1.89 20.25 13.02
CA VAL A 136 -1.82 20.42 11.55
C VAL A 136 -2.95 19.64 10.88
N GLU A 137 -3.23 18.41 11.30
CA GLU A 137 -4.33 17.61 10.77
C GLU A 137 -5.69 18.32 10.91
N ASP A 138 -5.99 18.89 12.09
CA ASP A 138 -7.24 19.61 12.29
C ASP A 138 -7.34 20.86 11.40
N VAL A 139 -6.23 21.59 11.19
CA VAL A 139 -6.17 22.77 10.32
C VAL A 139 -6.31 22.38 8.84
N LEU A 140 -5.61 21.34 8.39
CA LEU A 140 -5.75 20.81 7.02
C LEU A 140 -7.18 20.33 6.76
N ARG A 141 -7.79 19.66 7.73
CA ARG A 141 -9.21 19.24 7.64
C ARG A 141 -10.13 20.44 7.47
N ARG A 142 -9.87 21.55 8.17
CA ARG A 142 -10.63 22.80 8.02
C ARG A 142 -10.49 23.38 6.61
N LEU A 143 -9.26 23.46 6.09
CA LEU A 143 -8.96 23.95 4.75
C LEU A 143 -9.61 23.11 3.64
N GLY A 144 -9.78 21.80 3.86
CA GLY A 144 -10.38 20.89 2.90
C GLY A 144 -11.89 20.98 2.71
N GLN A 145 -12.62 21.76 3.53
CA GLN A 145 -14.08 21.81 3.47
C GLN A 145 -14.59 22.56 2.22
N ARG A 146 -14.16 23.81 2.03
CA ARG A 146 -14.56 24.69 0.92
C ARG A 146 -13.44 25.71 0.64
N PRO A 147 -12.36 25.30 -0.05
CA PRO A 147 -11.23 26.20 -0.31
C PRO A 147 -11.63 27.32 -1.28
N HIS A 148 -11.33 28.56 -0.92
CA HIS A 148 -11.46 29.75 -1.77
C HIS A 148 -10.27 29.84 -2.73
N ASP A 149 -9.07 29.50 -2.25
CA ASP A 149 -7.83 29.40 -3.02
C ASP A 149 -7.25 27.98 -2.92
N ALA A 150 -7.74 27.09 -3.78
CA ALA A 150 -7.27 25.71 -3.85
C ALA A 150 -5.76 25.59 -4.17
N ALA A 151 -5.16 26.57 -4.86
CA ALA A 151 -3.74 26.55 -5.19
C ALA A 151 -2.89 26.85 -3.95
N ALA A 152 -3.26 27.86 -3.16
CA ALA A 152 -2.59 28.18 -1.90
C ALA A 152 -2.72 27.04 -0.88
N VAL A 153 -3.90 26.43 -0.77
CA VAL A 153 -4.13 25.26 0.10
C VAL A 153 -3.29 24.07 -0.34
N ALA A 154 -3.22 23.79 -1.65
CA ALA A 154 -2.37 22.71 -2.17
C ALA A 154 -0.89 22.97 -1.85
N SER A 155 -0.40 24.19 -2.08
CA SER A 155 0.99 24.55 -1.76
C SER A 155 1.30 24.38 -0.27
N ALA A 156 0.39 24.83 0.61
CA ALA A 156 0.55 24.65 2.05
C ALA A 156 0.59 23.17 2.47
N ALA A 157 -0.33 22.35 1.96
CA ALA A 157 -0.35 20.91 2.20
C ALA A 157 0.92 20.22 1.67
N GLY A 158 1.40 20.61 0.48
CA GLY A 158 2.65 20.12 -0.09
C GLY A 158 3.85 20.40 0.83
N ARG A 159 3.94 21.61 1.40
CA ARG A 159 4.97 21.93 2.40
C ARG A 159 4.85 21.04 3.64
N CYS A 160 3.65 20.81 4.17
CA CYS A 160 3.47 19.89 5.30
C CYS A 160 4.03 18.49 5.00
N VAL A 161 3.80 17.94 3.80
CA VAL A 161 4.36 16.64 3.38
C VAL A 161 5.90 16.70 3.31
N ARG A 162 6.49 17.73 2.67
CA ARG A 162 7.97 17.87 2.58
C ARG A 162 8.63 17.91 3.96
N HIS A 163 7.95 18.52 4.92
CA HIS A 163 8.39 18.64 6.31
C HIS A 163 8.02 17.44 7.19
N GLY A 164 7.31 16.43 6.66
CA GLY A 164 6.87 15.26 7.43
C GLY A 164 5.83 15.57 8.52
N LEU A 165 5.11 16.70 8.40
CA LEU A 165 4.06 17.09 9.34
C LEU A 165 2.70 16.59 8.85
N ALA A 166 2.15 15.58 9.52
CA ALA A 166 0.88 14.95 9.16
C ALA A 166 0.80 14.57 7.66
N PRO A 167 1.80 13.83 7.12
CA PRO A 167 1.91 13.58 5.68
C PRO A 167 0.67 12.91 5.09
N ASP A 168 0.03 11.98 5.81
CA ASP A 168 -1.18 11.29 5.34
C ASP A 168 -2.38 12.24 5.22
N ALA A 169 -2.55 13.13 6.21
CA ALA A 169 -3.62 14.13 6.20
C ALA A 169 -3.41 15.15 5.07
N ALA A 170 -2.17 15.60 4.88
CA ALA A 170 -1.81 16.55 3.84
C ALA A 170 -1.93 15.92 2.43
N ALA A 171 -1.43 14.71 2.22
CA ALA A 171 -1.61 13.97 0.97
C ALA A 171 -3.10 13.66 0.70
N GLY A 172 -3.86 13.32 1.74
CA GLY A 172 -5.32 13.13 1.66
C GLY A 172 -6.06 14.41 1.26
N LEU A 173 -5.64 15.58 1.75
CA LEU A 173 -6.15 16.88 1.33
C LEU A 173 -5.80 17.17 -0.14
N LEU A 174 -4.54 16.98 -0.54
CA LEU A 174 -4.12 17.16 -1.94
C LEU A 174 -4.94 16.27 -2.89
N ARG A 175 -5.19 15.01 -2.53
CA ARG A 175 -6.09 14.13 -3.28
C ARG A 175 -7.50 14.71 -3.38
N THR A 176 -8.02 15.28 -2.30
CA THR A 176 -9.38 15.87 -2.27
C THR A 176 -9.47 17.12 -3.15
N LEU A 177 -8.41 17.94 -3.20
CA LEU A 177 -8.32 19.10 -4.10
C LEU A 177 -8.26 18.68 -5.57
N GLY A 178 -7.63 17.53 -5.86
CA GLY A 178 -7.63 16.92 -7.19
C GLY A 178 -6.92 17.77 -8.25
N VAL A 179 -7.45 17.74 -9.49
CA VAL A 179 -6.85 18.41 -10.65
C VAL A 179 -7.27 19.89 -10.70
N PRO A 180 -6.35 20.84 -11.00
CA PRO A 180 -4.93 20.61 -11.31
C PRO A 180 -4.00 20.66 -10.09
N TYR A 181 -4.39 21.36 -9.02
CA TYR A 181 -3.44 21.80 -7.99
C TYR A 181 -2.97 20.67 -7.07
N GLY A 182 -3.90 19.83 -6.60
CA GLY A 182 -3.58 18.69 -5.75
C GLY A 182 -2.75 17.64 -6.48
N GLU A 183 -3.10 17.34 -7.73
CA GLU A 183 -2.33 16.42 -8.57
C GLU A 183 -0.90 16.92 -8.83
N ALA A 184 -0.75 18.20 -9.18
CA ALA A 184 0.56 18.79 -9.47
C ALA A 184 1.51 18.73 -8.25
N GLU A 185 1.01 19.08 -7.05
CA GLU A 185 1.81 19.00 -5.83
C GLU A 185 2.17 17.56 -5.46
N LEU A 186 1.23 16.61 -5.57
CA LEU A 186 1.57 15.21 -5.29
C LEU A 186 2.63 14.67 -6.26
N LEU A 187 2.57 15.02 -7.56
CA LEU A 187 3.58 14.61 -8.53
C LEU A 187 4.95 15.20 -8.20
N ALA A 188 5.00 16.46 -7.77
CA ALA A 188 6.22 17.08 -7.30
C ALA A 188 6.79 16.31 -6.10
N LEU A 189 5.97 16.01 -5.10
CA LEU A 189 6.40 15.28 -3.89
C LEU A 189 6.96 13.88 -4.18
N VAL A 190 6.41 13.18 -5.17
CA VAL A 190 6.86 11.85 -5.56
C VAL A 190 8.22 11.89 -6.29
N THR A 191 8.49 12.95 -7.04
CA THR A 191 9.68 13.08 -7.89
C THR A 191 10.82 13.90 -7.26
N GLU A 192 10.51 14.71 -6.25
CA GLU A 192 11.46 15.61 -5.58
C GLU A 192 12.45 14.84 -4.69
N GLY A 193 13.73 15.14 -4.85
CA GLY A 193 14.79 14.66 -3.96
C GLY A 193 14.74 15.36 -2.60
N GLY A 194 14.90 14.60 -1.51
CA GLY A 194 14.92 15.14 -0.14
C GLY A 194 13.61 14.99 0.64
N VAL A 195 12.52 14.56 -0.02
CA VAL A 195 11.30 14.13 0.69
C VAL A 195 11.57 12.78 1.38
N ALA A 196 11.20 12.67 2.66
CA ALA A 196 11.33 11.43 3.42
C ALA A 196 10.48 10.29 2.80
N ASP A 197 10.97 9.05 2.86
CA ASP A 197 10.34 7.92 2.15
C ASP A 197 8.88 7.71 2.55
N GLY A 198 8.54 7.76 3.85
CA GLY A 198 7.15 7.65 4.30
C GLY A 198 6.23 8.76 3.77
N SER A 199 6.75 9.99 3.63
CA SER A 199 6.01 11.11 3.03
C SER A 199 5.85 10.93 1.51
N ARG A 200 6.85 10.37 0.84
CA ARG A 200 6.78 10.00 -0.59
C ARG A 200 5.74 8.90 -0.82
N THR A 201 5.71 7.88 0.04
CA THR A 201 4.71 6.79 0.00
C THR A 201 3.30 7.34 0.17
N ALA A 202 3.04 8.18 1.18
CA ALA A 202 1.74 8.82 1.38
C ALA A 202 1.29 9.64 0.14
N ALA A 203 2.20 10.40 -0.47
CA ALA A 203 1.92 11.15 -1.70
C ALA A 203 1.60 10.21 -2.89
N ARG A 204 2.34 9.11 -3.02
CA ARG A 204 2.13 8.11 -4.08
C ARG A 204 0.77 7.41 -3.93
N GLU A 205 0.40 6.98 -2.72
CA GLU A 205 -0.90 6.36 -2.44
C GLU A 205 -2.07 7.32 -2.74
N ALA A 206 -1.91 8.59 -2.37
CA ALA A 206 -2.87 9.64 -2.69
C ALA A 206 -3.03 9.82 -4.22
N LEU A 207 -1.94 9.83 -4.99
CA LEU A 207 -1.96 9.88 -6.46
C LEU A 207 -2.59 8.64 -7.10
N LEU A 208 -2.21 7.45 -6.63
CA LEU A 208 -2.79 6.18 -7.06
C LEU A 208 -4.31 6.25 -6.91
N THR A 209 -4.80 6.72 -5.76
CA THR A 209 -6.23 6.88 -5.52
C THR A 209 -6.85 7.95 -6.42
N LEU A 210 -6.22 9.12 -6.55
CA LEU A 210 -6.72 10.25 -7.34
C LEU A 210 -6.92 9.90 -8.81
N ARG A 211 -5.98 9.16 -9.40
CA ARG A 211 -5.96 8.81 -10.82
C ARG A 211 -6.72 7.54 -11.17
N ARG A 212 -7.14 6.76 -10.16
CA ARG A 212 -7.90 5.51 -10.35
C ARG A 212 -9.16 5.70 -11.20
N PRO A 213 -10.00 6.73 -11.03
CA PRO A 213 -11.18 6.92 -11.87
C PRO A 213 -10.86 7.06 -13.36
N ALA A 214 -9.80 7.79 -13.71
CA ALA A 214 -9.35 7.97 -15.09
C ALA A 214 -8.82 6.66 -15.68
N ARG A 215 -7.98 5.93 -14.94
CA ARG A 215 -7.48 4.61 -15.36
C ARG A 215 -8.61 3.59 -15.51
N ALA A 216 -9.55 3.54 -14.57
CA ALA A 216 -10.71 2.66 -14.66
C ALA A 216 -11.63 3.03 -15.84
N ALA A 217 -11.77 4.32 -16.16
CA ALA A 217 -12.50 4.75 -17.35
C ALA A 217 -11.81 4.28 -18.63
N ARG A 218 -10.48 4.41 -18.71
CA ARG A 218 -9.66 3.85 -19.78
C ARG A 218 -9.80 2.32 -19.86
N GLY A 219 -9.75 1.65 -18.72
CA GLY A 219 -9.92 0.21 -18.59
C GLY A 219 -11.28 -0.31 -19.04
N ARG A 220 -12.34 0.51 -19.00
CA ARG A 220 -13.66 0.14 -19.53
C ARG A 220 -13.77 0.27 -21.05
N GLN A 221 -12.87 1.00 -21.71
CA GLN A 221 -12.91 1.14 -23.15
C GLN A 221 -12.56 -0.21 -23.82
N PRO A 222 -13.16 -0.53 -24.98
CA PRO A 222 -12.71 -1.64 -25.80
C PRO A 222 -11.25 -1.47 -26.24
N ALA A 223 -10.54 -2.59 -26.44
CA ALA A 223 -9.16 -2.60 -26.93
C ALA A 223 -9.12 -2.71 -28.47
N HIS A 224 -9.88 -1.87 -29.17
CA HIS A 224 -9.90 -1.89 -30.64
C HIS A 224 -8.53 -1.46 -31.18
N ASP A 225 -8.02 -2.21 -32.15
CA ASP A 225 -6.73 -1.98 -32.83
C ASP A 225 -5.49 -2.03 -31.90
N GLU A 226 -5.64 -2.56 -30.68
CA GLU A 226 -4.53 -2.78 -29.74
C GLU A 226 -3.93 -4.19 -29.92
N HIS A 227 -2.62 -4.34 -29.68
CA HIS A 227 -1.89 -5.59 -29.88
C HIS A 227 -1.99 -6.49 -28.63
N PRO A 228 -2.66 -7.66 -28.71
CA PRO A 228 -2.84 -8.55 -27.58
C PRO A 228 -1.51 -9.18 -27.12
N LEU A 229 -1.23 -9.10 -25.82
CA LEU A 229 -0.08 -9.78 -25.20
C LEU A 229 -0.41 -11.20 -24.74
N LEU A 230 -1.70 -11.50 -24.49
CA LEU A 230 -2.16 -12.82 -24.06
C LEU A 230 -2.71 -13.64 -25.24
N PRO A 231 -2.55 -14.98 -25.24
CA PRO A 231 -3.07 -15.84 -26.29
C PRO A 231 -4.61 -15.82 -26.41
N PRO A 232 -5.19 -16.23 -27.56
CA PRO A 232 -6.64 -16.24 -27.79
C PRO A 232 -7.48 -16.89 -26.68
N ALA A 233 -7.14 -18.13 -26.27
CA ALA A 233 -7.91 -18.87 -25.26
C ALA A 233 -7.99 -18.15 -23.91
N VAL A 234 -6.97 -17.36 -23.56
CA VAL A 234 -6.89 -16.59 -22.32
C VAL A 234 -7.72 -15.30 -22.42
N ARG A 235 -7.66 -14.62 -23.57
CA ARG A 235 -8.38 -13.36 -23.81
C ARG A 235 -9.90 -13.51 -23.75
N GLU A 236 -10.41 -14.68 -24.14
CA GLU A 236 -11.84 -14.98 -24.15
C GLU A 236 -12.43 -15.17 -22.75
N LEU A 237 -11.60 -15.23 -21.70
CA LEU A 237 -12.07 -15.34 -20.33
C LEU A 237 -12.88 -14.11 -19.91
N PRO A 238 -14.13 -14.28 -19.45
CA PRO A 238 -14.96 -13.18 -18.98
C PRO A 238 -14.65 -12.78 -17.53
N TYR A 239 -13.73 -13.49 -16.86
CA TYR A 239 -13.37 -13.28 -15.46
C TYR A 239 -12.26 -12.23 -15.36
N GLY A 240 -12.52 -11.16 -14.62
CA GLY A 240 -11.62 -10.03 -14.48
C GLY A 240 -10.74 -10.10 -13.23
N TRP A 241 -9.77 -9.19 -13.17
CA TRP A 241 -8.84 -9.03 -12.05
C TRP A 241 -9.50 -8.81 -10.69
N ASP A 242 -10.69 -8.19 -10.64
CA ASP A 242 -11.40 -7.92 -9.37
C ASP A 242 -11.83 -9.20 -8.65
N ARG A 243 -11.86 -10.33 -9.35
CA ARG A 243 -12.06 -11.68 -8.79
C ARG A 243 -10.78 -12.52 -8.83
N GLY A 244 -9.62 -11.90 -9.03
CA GLY A 244 -8.35 -12.61 -9.20
C GLY A 244 -8.26 -13.48 -10.45
N PHE A 245 -9.16 -13.30 -11.44
CA PHE A 245 -9.42 -14.23 -12.54
C PHE A 245 -10.07 -15.57 -12.13
N ALA A 246 -10.62 -15.66 -10.91
CA ALA A 246 -11.29 -16.85 -10.42
C ALA A 246 -12.48 -17.24 -11.32
N TRP A 247 -12.56 -18.54 -11.59
CA TRP A 247 -13.67 -19.16 -12.30
C TRP A 247 -14.88 -19.27 -11.36
N PRO A 248 -16.11 -18.99 -11.81
CA PRO A 248 -17.31 -19.13 -10.98
C PRO A 248 -17.47 -20.57 -10.47
N VAL A 249 -17.87 -20.68 -9.20
CA VAL A 249 -18.16 -21.97 -8.55
C VAL A 249 -19.31 -22.69 -9.25
N GLU A 250 -20.26 -21.94 -9.81
CA GLU A 250 -21.47 -22.45 -10.47
C GLU A 250 -21.26 -22.78 -11.95
N LEU A 251 -20.02 -22.76 -12.45
CA LEU A 251 -19.75 -23.17 -13.83
C LEU A 251 -20.14 -24.63 -14.04
N PRO A 252 -20.91 -24.96 -15.08
CA PRO A 252 -21.29 -26.34 -15.36
C PRO A 252 -20.07 -27.22 -15.56
N GLU A 253 -20.04 -28.34 -14.86
CA GLU A 253 -19.06 -29.40 -15.07
C GLU A 253 -19.43 -30.21 -16.32
N ASN A 254 -18.91 -29.77 -17.47
CA ASN A 254 -19.13 -30.43 -18.75
C ASN A 254 -17.91 -30.29 -19.67
N GLU A 255 -17.92 -31.02 -20.79
CA GLU A 255 -16.83 -31.03 -21.75
C GLU A 255 -16.46 -29.63 -22.30
N GLU A 256 -17.43 -28.70 -22.38
CA GLU A 256 -17.18 -27.35 -22.86
C GLU A 256 -16.36 -26.54 -21.84
N SER A 257 -16.80 -26.50 -20.57
CA SER A 257 -16.12 -25.78 -19.49
C SER A 257 -14.72 -26.35 -19.25
N VAL A 258 -14.60 -27.68 -19.20
CA VAL A 258 -13.34 -28.39 -18.99
C VAL A 258 -12.42 -28.25 -20.22
N GLY A 259 -12.98 -28.30 -21.42
CA GLY A 259 -12.26 -28.01 -22.67
C GLY A 259 -11.69 -26.59 -22.70
N ARG A 260 -12.45 -25.60 -22.21
CA ARG A 260 -11.97 -24.22 -22.05
C ARG A 260 -10.84 -24.13 -21.03
N ALA A 261 -10.96 -24.79 -19.89
CA ALA A 261 -9.91 -24.82 -18.87
C ALA A 261 -8.61 -25.42 -19.43
N ARG A 262 -8.73 -26.53 -20.17
CA ARG A 262 -7.60 -27.14 -20.89
C ARG A 262 -6.95 -26.18 -21.89
N ALA A 263 -7.75 -25.49 -22.70
CA ALA A 263 -7.24 -24.53 -23.68
C ALA A 263 -6.48 -23.37 -23.02
N VAL A 264 -7.00 -22.84 -21.90
CA VAL A 264 -6.34 -21.80 -21.11
C VAL A 264 -5.01 -22.30 -20.53
N LEU A 265 -4.99 -23.47 -19.91
CA LEU A 265 -3.76 -24.04 -19.35
C LEU A 265 -2.71 -24.35 -20.43
N LEU A 266 -3.12 -24.83 -21.60
CA LEU A 266 -2.20 -25.03 -22.72
C LEU A 266 -1.63 -23.70 -23.24
N ALA A 267 -2.46 -22.66 -23.29
CA ALA A 267 -2.07 -21.34 -23.76
C ALA A 267 -1.13 -20.60 -22.80
N CYS A 268 -1.33 -20.74 -21.48
CA CYS A 268 -0.47 -20.14 -20.46
C CYS A 268 0.82 -20.94 -20.18
N LEU A 269 0.97 -22.13 -20.77
CA LEU A 269 2.10 -23.00 -20.49
C LEU A 269 3.41 -22.36 -21.01
N PRO A 270 4.41 -22.14 -20.15
CA PRO A 270 5.66 -21.55 -20.62
C PRO A 270 6.43 -22.53 -21.50
N ALA A 271 7.17 -21.98 -22.47
CA ALA A 271 8.02 -22.78 -23.36
C ALA A 271 9.27 -23.32 -22.66
N GLU A 272 9.76 -22.60 -21.66
CA GLU A 272 10.99 -22.87 -20.90
C GLU A 272 10.74 -22.71 -19.40
N PRO A 273 11.60 -23.28 -18.53
CA PRO A 273 11.50 -23.07 -17.09
C PRO A 273 11.49 -21.59 -16.72
N VAL A 274 10.58 -21.22 -15.82
CA VAL A 274 10.41 -19.85 -15.33
C VAL A 274 11.52 -19.52 -14.33
N THR A 275 12.33 -18.51 -14.66
CA THR A 275 13.43 -18.05 -13.79
C THR A 275 12.97 -17.17 -12.64
N GLU A 276 11.88 -16.43 -12.84
CA GLU A 276 11.30 -15.52 -11.85
C GLU A 276 9.88 -15.99 -11.53
N PRO A 277 9.65 -16.60 -10.35
CA PRO A 277 8.36 -17.20 -10.04
C PRO A 277 7.25 -16.14 -10.09
N VAL A 278 6.06 -16.59 -10.48
CA VAL A 278 4.86 -15.75 -10.45
C VAL A 278 4.59 -15.39 -8.98
N PRO A 279 4.56 -14.10 -8.60
CA PRO A 279 4.29 -13.69 -7.24
C PRO A 279 2.92 -14.22 -6.80
N ASP A 280 2.80 -14.66 -5.55
CA ASP A 280 1.49 -15.08 -5.04
C ASP A 280 0.55 -13.86 -4.97
N ALA A 281 -0.57 -13.95 -5.68
CA ALA A 281 -1.60 -12.94 -5.74
C ALA A 281 -2.22 -12.65 -4.36
N ASP A 282 -2.17 -13.62 -3.44
CA ASP A 282 -2.71 -13.55 -2.09
C ASP A 282 -1.66 -13.24 -1.02
N THR A 283 -0.43 -12.87 -1.41
CA THR A 283 0.63 -12.47 -0.47
C THR A 283 0.10 -11.37 0.47
N ARG A 284 -0.29 -11.77 1.68
CA ARG A 284 -0.65 -10.86 2.75
C ARG A 284 0.65 -10.31 3.29
N VAL A 285 0.94 -9.07 2.93
CA VAL A 285 1.99 -8.30 3.58
C VAL A 285 1.62 -8.23 5.07
N ALA A 286 2.53 -8.66 5.94
CA ALA A 286 2.33 -8.49 7.38
C ALA A 286 2.08 -6.99 7.68
N GLN A 287 1.35 -6.67 8.75
CA GLN A 287 1.00 -5.27 9.05
C GLN A 287 2.23 -4.34 9.20
N ASP A 288 3.41 -4.92 9.45
CA ASP A 288 4.67 -4.21 9.67
C ASP A 288 5.67 -4.35 8.50
N GLU A 289 5.30 -5.04 7.41
CA GLU A 289 6.17 -5.19 6.23
C GLU A 289 5.78 -4.18 5.14
N GLU A 290 6.79 -3.65 4.44
CA GLU A 290 6.54 -2.79 3.28
C GLU A 290 5.97 -3.65 2.15
N ALA A 291 4.86 -3.19 1.56
CA ALA A 291 4.27 -3.88 0.43
C ALA A 291 5.28 -3.96 -0.72
N PRO A 292 5.44 -5.12 -1.37
CA PRO A 292 6.44 -5.25 -2.42
C PRO A 292 6.06 -4.35 -3.60
N ALA A 293 7.04 -3.72 -4.24
CA ALA A 293 6.81 -2.73 -5.31
C ALA A 293 5.91 -3.23 -6.45
N TRP A 294 5.92 -4.55 -6.73
CA TRP A 294 5.02 -5.14 -7.72
C TRP A 294 3.54 -4.98 -7.37
N ALA A 295 3.16 -4.86 -6.09
CA ALA A 295 1.77 -4.69 -5.67
C ALA A 295 1.18 -3.35 -6.14
N GLU A 296 1.98 -2.28 -6.12
CA GLU A 296 1.57 -0.97 -6.64
C GLU A 296 1.36 -1.02 -8.17
N ILE A 297 2.31 -1.65 -8.88
CA ILE A 297 2.22 -1.86 -10.33
C ILE A 297 0.98 -2.67 -10.67
N ARG A 298 0.73 -3.75 -9.92
CA ARG A 298 -0.47 -4.59 -10.04
C ARG A 298 -1.75 -3.76 -9.91
N SER A 299 -1.80 -2.82 -8.98
CA SER A 299 -2.95 -1.93 -8.78
C SER A 299 -3.22 -1.06 -10.02
N VAL A 300 -2.16 -0.46 -10.60
CA VAL A 300 -2.25 0.35 -11.84
C VAL A 300 -2.73 -0.50 -13.01
N LEU A 301 -2.13 -1.69 -13.20
CA LEU A 301 -2.47 -2.59 -14.30
C LEU A 301 -3.89 -3.14 -14.19
N ARG A 302 -4.36 -3.47 -12.98
CA ARG A 302 -5.75 -3.87 -12.73
C ARG A 302 -6.75 -2.80 -13.19
N ASP A 303 -6.49 -1.53 -12.87
CA ASP A 303 -7.40 -0.44 -13.26
C ASP A 303 -7.43 -0.26 -14.80
N LEU A 304 -6.28 -0.39 -15.48
CA LEU A 304 -6.15 -0.18 -16.93
C LEU A 304 -6.59 -1.39 -17.77
N MET A 305 -6.45 -2.60 -17.24
CA MET A 305 -6.64 -3.86 -17.95
C MET A 305 -7.51 -4.81 -17.13
N PRO A 306 -8.76 -4.45 -16.76
CA PRO A 306 -9.56 -5.23 -15.83
C PRO A 306 -9.92 -6.64 -16.32
N TYR A 307 -9.80 -6.93 -17.62
CA TYR A 307 -10.00 -8.26 -18.21
C TYR A 307 -8.80 -8.72 -19.04
N ALA A 308 -8.63 -10.04 -19.18
CA ALA A 308 -7.53 -10.63 -19.96
C ALA A 308 -7.47 -10.12 -21.42
N ARG A 309 -8.62 -9.89 -22.06
CA ARG A 309 -8.71 -9.29 -23.41
C ARG A 309 -8.12 -7.88 -23.53
N GLN A 310 -7.88 -7.20 -22.41
CA GLN A 310 -7.31 -5.85 -22.36
C GLN A 310 -5.84 -5.86 -21.97
N VAL A 311 -5.22 -7.03 -21.84
CA VAL A 311 -3.77 -7.11 -21.64
C VAL A 311 -3.11 -6.97 -23.01
N THR A 312 -2.77 -5.73 -23.36
CA THR A 312 -2.24 -5.31 -24.66
C THR A 312 -0.92 -4.56 -24.51
N GLU A 313 -0.13 -4.49 -25.59
CA GLU A 313 1.14 -3.75 -25.59
C GLU A 313 0.93 -2.27 -25.23
N GLU A 314 -0.10 -1.65 -25.79
CA GLU A 314 -0.40 -0.24 -25.61
C GLU A 314 -0.79 0.09 -24.17
N ARG A 315 -1.65 -0.74 -23.55
CA ARG A 315 -2.06 -0.54 -22.15
C ARG A 315 -0.97 -0.91 -21.17
N MET A 316 -0.15 -1.91 -21.48
CA MET A 316 1.02 -2.22 -20.68
C MET A 316 2.03 -1.07 -20.69
N ALA A 317 2.27 -0.46 -21.86
CA ALA A 317 3.10 0.74 -21.98
C ALA A 317 2.49 1.95 -21.26
N GLU A 318 1.16 2.12 -21.32
CA GLU A 318 0.44 3.16 -20.56
C GLU A 318 0.61 2.95 -19.04
N GLY A 319 0.41 1.73 -18.56
CA GLY A 319 0.62 1.38 -17.16
C GLY A 319 2.07 1.58 -16.72
N LEU A 320 3.03 1.22 -17.58
CA LEU A 320 4.45 1.42 -17.32
C LEU A 320 4.80 2.92 -17.18
N ARG A 321 4.36 3.76 -18.11
CA ARG A 321 4.54 5.21 -18.05
C ARG A 321 3.90 5.80 -16.79
N GLU A 322 2.74 5.28 -16.40
CA GLU A 322 2.07 5.72 -15.19
C GLU A 322 2.85 5.35 -13.92
N CYS A 323 3.31 4.09 -13.81
CA CYS A 323 4.13 3.68 -12.68
C CYS A 323 5.46 4.46 -12.60
N ALA A 324 6.05 4.82 -13.74
CA ALA A 324 7.24 5.67 -13.79
C ALA A 324 6.95 7.08 -13.24
N ARG A 325 5.82 7.70 -13.61
CA ARG A 325 5.39 9.00 -13.05
C ARG A 325 5.11 8.94 -11.55
N LEU A 326 4.65 7.79 -11.07
CA LEU A 326 4.40 7.52 -9.66
C LEU A 326 5.69 7.18 -8.88
N GLY A 327 6.85 7.13 -9.54
CA GLY A 327 8.11 6.80 -8.89
C GLY A 327 8.08 5.44 -8.19
N VAL A 328 7.37 4.47 -8.78
CA VAL A 328 7.28 3.10 -8.24
C VAL A 328 8.65 2.43 -8.39
N PRO A 329 9.24 1.87 -7.32
CA PRO A 329 10.53 1.20 -7.41
C PRO A 329 10.55 0.04 -8.43
N GLY A 330 11.67 -0.13 -9.13
CA GLY A 330 11.84 -1.22 -10.10
C GLY A 330 11.18 -1.01 -11.46
N VAL A 331 10.59 0.17 -11.69
CA VAL A 331 10.08 0.59 -13.01
C VAL A 331 11.21 1.17 -13.86
N PRO A 332 11.42 0.71 -15.10
CA PRO A 332 12.45 1.25 -15.98
C PRO A 332 12.23 2.74 -16.30
N ALA A 333 13.34 3.48 -16.41
CA ALA A 333 13.32 4.92 -16.72
C ALA A 333 12.88 5.23 -18.15
N GLU A 334 13.06 4.27 -19.08
CA GLU A 334 12.66 4.38 -20.49
C GLU A 334 11.56 3.36 -20.83
N PRO A 335 10.27 3.76 -20.73
CA PRO A 335 9.14 2.87 -20.96
C PRO A 335 9.05 2.30 -22.38
N ASP A 336 9.56 3.04 -23.36
CA ASP A 336 9.44 2.69 -24.78
C ASP A 336 10.69 1.94 -25.31
N GLY A 337 11.63 1.59 -24.43
CA GLY A 337 12.88 0.91 -24.77
C GLY A 337 12.85 -0.61 -24.59
N ALA A 338 14.02 -1.24 -24.72
CA ALA A 338 14.18 -2.69 -24.55
C ALA A 338 13.79 -3.18 -23.14
N GLU A 339 13.96 -2.34 -22.13
CA GLU A 339 13.55 -2.64 -20.75
C GLU A 339 12.03 -2.62 -20.59
N GLY A 340 11.33 -1.68 -21.22
CA GLY A 340 9.87 -1.66 -21.27
C GLY A 340 9.29 -2.92 -21.94
N ALA A 341 9.92 -3.39 -23.03
CA ALA A 341 9.52 -4.65 -23.65
C ALA A 341 9.76 -5.87 -22.73
N ARG A 342 10.82 -5.88 -21.92
CA ARG A 342 11.05 -6.94 -20.92
C ARG A 342 10.01 -6.87 -19.80
N PHE A 343 9.69 -5.67 -19.33
CA PHE A 343 8.64 -5.43 -18.34
C PHE A 343 7.30 -5.99 -18.83
N ALA A 344 6.91 -5.66 -20.07
CA ALA A 344 5.66 -6.12 -20.65
C ALA A 344 5.59 -7.66 -20.73
N ARG A 345 6.67 -8.32 -21.18
CA ARG A 345 6.75 -9.79 -21.23
C ARG A 345 6.66 -10.41 -19.84
N ARG A 346 7.38 -9.87 -18.85
CA ARG A 346 7.32 -10.33 -17.45
C ARG A 346 5.89 -10.27 -16.92
N TRP A 347 5.25 -9.11 -17.04
CA TRP A 347 3.90 -8.91 -16.52
C TRP A 347 2.84 -9.72 -17.26
N ALA A 348 2.95 -9.87 -18.58
CA ALA A 348 2.09 -10.77 -19.33
C ALA A 348 2.24 -12.23 -18.85
N GLY A 349 3.47 -12.68 -18.59
CA GLY A 349 3.77 -13.99 -18.01
C GLY A 349 3.15 -14.17 -16.61
N TRP A 350 3.28 -13.17 -15.73
CA TRP A 350 2.67 -13.21 -14.39
C TRP A 350 1.14 -13.24 -14.44
N ILE A 351 0.53 -12.44 -15.30
CA ILE A 351 -0.94 -12.45 -15.49
C ILE A 351 -1.40 -13.81 -16.01
N GLY A 352 -0.70 -14.38 -17.01
CA GLY A 352 -0.97 -15.73 -17.50
C GLY A 352 -0.82 -16.80 -16.40
N GLY A 353 0.19 -16.64 -15.55
CA GLY A 353 0.41 -17.45 -14.35
C GLY A 353 -0.77 -17.39 -13.37
N TRP A 354 -1.23 -16.20 -12.98
CA TRP A 354 -2.39 -16.05 -12.10
C TRP A 354 -3.66 -16.68 -12.69
N ILE A 355 -3.90 -16.51 -13.99
CA ILE A 355 -5.02 -17.15 -14.68
C ILE A 355 -4.87 -18.69 -14.64
N ALA A 356 -3.67 -19.22 -14.86
CA ALA A 356 -3.43 -20.66 -14.79
C ALA A 356 -3.62 -21.20 -13.37
N ALA A 357 -3.15 -20.48 -12.34
CA ALA A 357 -3.37 -20.82 -10.95
C ALA A 357 -4.86 -20.92 -10.61
N GLU A 358 -5.66 -19.92 -10.97
CA GLU A 358 -7.11 -19.95 -10.75
C GLU A 358 -7.81 -21.05 -11.54
N THR A 359 -7.31 -21.37 -12.75
CA THR A 359 -7.83 -22.50 -13.53
C THR A 359 -7.55 -23.82 -12.83
N PHE A 360 -6.35 -24.01 -12.26
CA PHE A 360 -6.03 -25.18 -11.43
C PHE A 360 -6.84 -25.23 -10.14
N THR A 361 -7.07 -24.08 -9.49
CA THR A 361 -7.96 -23.98 -8.32
C THR A 361 -9.34 -24.51 -8.66
N TRP A 362 -9.91 -24.08 -9.80
CA TRP A 362 -11.25 -24.50 -10.20
C TRP A 362 -11.35 -25.99 -10.55
N LEU A 363 -10.42 -26.50 -11.35
CA LEU A 363 -10.35 -27.93 -11.70
C LEU A 363 -10.18 -28.84 -10.47
N GLY A 364 -9.54 -28.33 -9.43
CA GLY A 364 -9.26 -29.08 -8.23
C GLY A 364 -10.37 -29.06 -7.18
N LEU A 365 -11.04 -27.91 -7.02
CA LEU A 365 -12.06 -27.72 -5.99
C LEU A 365 -13.50 -27.99 -6.45
N TYR A 366 -13.77 -27.89 -7.76
CA TYR A 366 -15.14 -27.82 -8.27
C TYR A 366 -15.46 -28.79 -9.43
N VAL A 367 -14.50 -29.64 -9.82
CA VAL A 367 -14.70 -30.68 -10.84
C VAL A 367 -14.58 -32.04 -10.15
N ASP A 368 -15.73 -32.66 -9.90
CA ASP A 368 -15.83 -33.93 -9.14
C ASP A 368 -15.71 -35.16 -10.05
N ASP A 369 -16.12 -35.06 -11.31
CA ASP A 369 -15.97 -36.09 -12.34
C ASP A 369 -14.54 -36.12 -12.86
N GLU A 370 -13.71 -36.90 -12.16
CA GLU A 370 -12.31 -37.15 -12.47
C GLU A 370 -12.09 -37.63 -13.93
N SER A 371 -13.10 -38.22 -14.59
CA SER A 371 -12.99 -38.70 -15.97
C SER A 371 -12.90 -37.58 -17.02
N LEU A 372 -13.41 -36.39 -16.70
CA LEU A 372 -13.33 -35.22 -17.58
C LEU A 372 -11.93 -34.60 -17.61
N VAL A 373 -11.18 -34.75 -16.52
CA VAL A 373 -9.87 -34.13 -16.32
C VAL A 373 -8.70 -35.11 -16.47
N THR A 374 -8.97 -36.42 -16.38
CA THR A 374 -7.95 -37.45 -16.50
C THR A 374 -7.75 -37.90 -17.96
N PRO A 375 -6.50 -38.08 -18.44
CA PRO A 375 -5.23 -37.85 -17.73
C PRO A 375 -4.68 -36.42 -17.89
N TRP A 376 -5.25 -35.64 -18.80
CA TRP A 376 -4.60 -34.44 -19.34
C TRP A 376 -4.33 -33.36 -18.28
N ALA A 377 -5.19 -33.20 -17.28
CA ALA A 377 -5.02 -32.17 -16.25
C ALA A 377 -3.84 -32.50 -15.33
N MET A 378 -3.67 -33.78 -15.00
CA MET A 378 -2.55 -34.26 -14.18
C MET A 378 -1.21 -34.10 -14.90
N GLU A 379 -1.19 -34.41 -16.21
CA GLU A 379 -0.03 -34.20 -17.07
C GLU A 379 0.34 -32.71 -17.17
N LEU A 380 -0.65 -31.83 -17.31
CA LEU A 380 -0.40 -30.39 -17.33
C LEU A 380 0.08 -29.87 -15.96
N ALA A 381 -0.54 -30.28 -14.86
CA ALA A 381 -0.11 -29.88 -13.52
C ALA A 381 1.33 -30.28 -13.24
N GLU A 382 1.71 -31.52 -13.56
CA GLU A 382 3.10 -31.97 -13.44
C GLU A 382 4.04 -31.10 -14.29
N ARG A 383 3.64 -30.78 -15.52
CA ARG A 383 4.47 -29.95 -16.41
C ARG A 383 4.63 -28.51 -15.92
N TYR A 384 3.57 -27.91 -15.39
CA TYR A 384 3.62 -26.58 -14.77
C TYR A 384 4.55 -26.57 -13.55
N ALA A 385 4.44 -27.57 -12.68
CA ALA A 385 5.32 -27.72 -11.52
C ALA A 385 6.79 -27.88 -11.94
N ARG A 386 7.08 -28.69 -12.98
CA ARG A 386 8.43 -28.87 -13.53
C ARG A 386 9.01 -27.61 -14.14
N LEU A 387 8.18 -26.79 -14.79
CA LEU A 387 8.60 -25.52 -15.38
C LEU A 387 8.67 -24.39 -14.34
N GLY A 388 8.36 -24.64 -13.06
CA GLY A 388 8.38 -23.62 -12.01
C GLY A 388 7.29 -22.56 -12.17
N CYS A 389 6.25 -22.82 -12.97
CA CYS A 389 5.15 -21.90 -13.19
C CYS A 389 3.97 -22.32 -12.30
N VAL A 390 3.60 -21.49 -11.32
CA VAL A 390 2.52 -21.77 -10.36
C VAL A 390 2.59 -23.16 -9.74
N ALA A 391 3.82 -23.62 -9.45
CA ALA A 391 4.10 -24.98 -9.03
C ALA A 391 3.32 -25.39 -7.77
N GLU A 392 3.21 -24.51 -6.79
CA GLU A 392 2.43 -24.77 -5.58
C GLU A 392 0.97 -25.07 -5.90
N ARG A 393 0.33 -24.26 -6.76
CA ARG A 393 -1.08 -24.45 -7.11
C ARG A 393 -1.29 -25.70 -7.96
N ALA A 394 -0.36 -26.00 -8.86
CA ALA A 394 -0.38 -27.23 -9.66
C ALA A 394 -0.26 -28.49 -8.78
N VAL A 395 0.65 -28.48 -7.79
CA VAL A 395 0.80 -29.57 -6.81
C VAL A 395 -0.46 -29.70 -5.94
N THR A 396 -1.04 -28.59 -5.50
CA THR A 396 -2.31 -28.60 -4.75
C THR A 396 -3.45 -29.18 -5.57
N MET A 397 -3.52 -28.90 -6.88
CA MET A 397 -4.52 -29.52 -7.76
C MET A 397 -4.36 -31.05 -7.82
N LEU A 398 -3.12 -31.53 -7.99
CA LEU A 398 -2.84 -32.96 -7.92
C LEU A 398 -3.26 -33.55 -6.56
N ALA A 399 -2.96 -32.86 -5.46
CA ALA A 399 -3.32 -33.30 -4.10
C ALA A 399 -4.84 -33.45 -3.91
N TRP A 400 -5.65 -32.51 -4.42
CA TRP A 400 -7.11 -32.62 -4.36
C TRP A 400 -7.64 -33.85 -5.14
N HIS A 401 -6.93 -34.28 -6.16
CA HIS A 401 -7.20 -35.51 -6.93
C HIS A 401 -6.34 -36.71 -6.49
N GLY A 402 -5.92 -36.77 -5.21
CA GLY A 402 -5.00 -37.77 -4.68
C GLY A 402 -5.49 -39.23 -4.71
N SER A 403 -6.78 -39.46 -4.97
CA SER A 403 -7.38 -40.76 -5.27
C SER A 403 -7.09 -41.24 -6.70
N VAL A 404 -6.86 -40.33 -7.64
CA VAL A 404 -6.65 -40.63 -9.06
C VAL A 404 -5.26 -41.24 -9.26
N PRO A 405 -5.12 -42.44 -9.84
CA PRO A 405 -3.81 -43.08 -10.04
C PRO A 405 -2.82 -42.20 -10.82
N ALA A 406 -3.30 -41.48 -11.83
CA ALA A 406 -2.47 -40.56 -12.62
C ALA A 406 -1.94 -39.38 -11.78
N SER A 407 -2.75 -38.87 -10.85
CA SER A 407 -2.35 -37.79 -9.94
C SER A 407 -1.28 -38.27 -8.95
N ARG A 408 -1.51 -39.41 -8.29
CA ARG A 408 -0.53 -40.03 -7.37
C ARG A 408 0.81 -40.26 -8.07
N ALA A 409 0.77 -40.83 -9.27
CA ALA A 409 1.99 -41.08 -10.04
C ALA A 409 2.73 -39.78 -10.41
N ALA A 410 2.02 -38.69 -10.69
CA ALA A 410 2.61 -37.37 -10.92
C ALA A 410 3.27 -36.81 -9.65
N LEU A 411 2.57 -36.88 -8.50
CA LEU A 411 3.11 -36.45 -7.20
C LEU A 411 4.37 -37.24 -6.81
N GLU A 412 4.38 -38.56 -7.00
CA GLU A 412 5.56 -39.41 -6.77
C GLU A 412 6.75 -38.97 -7.64
N ARG A 413 6.51 -38.70 -8.93
CA ARG A 413 7.54 -38.20 -9.85
C ARG A 413 8.06 -36.83 -9.44
N LEU A 414 7.19 -35.91 -8.99
CA LEU A 414 7.58 -34.58 -8.52
C LEU A 414 8.38 -34.66 -7.21
N ALA A 415 7.96 -35.47 -6.24
CA ALA A 415 8.66 -35.64 -4.97
C ALA A 415 10.07 -36.22 -5.14
N ALA A 416 10.24 -37.13 -6.11
CA ALA A 416 11.49 -37.81 -6.39
C ALA A 416 12.45 -37.04 -7.32
N ASP A 417 12.01 -35.97 -8.00
CA ASP A 417 12.82 -35.28 -9.01
C ASP A 417 13.83 -34.31 -8.37
N PRO A 418 15.14 -34.61 -8.38
CA PRO A 418 16.15 -33.76 -7.73
C PRO A 418 16.37 -32.42 -8.43
N ALA A 419 15.87 -32.22 -9.66
CA ALA A 419 15.98 -30.95 -10.38
C ALA A 419 14.98 -29.90 -9.87
N LEU A 420 13.97 -30.30 -9.08
CA LEU A 420 12.96 -29.38 -8.56
C LEU A 420 13.37 -28.72 -7.25
N PRO A 421 12.91 -27.47 -7.00
CA PRO A 421 13.12 -26.80 -5.72
C PRO A 421 12.64 -27.65 -4.53
N PRO A 422 13.37 -27.65 -3.39
CA PRO A 422 12.99 -28.43 -2.20
C PRO A 422 11.53 -28.22 -1.76
N ALA A 423 11.06 -26.97 -1.75
CA ALA A 423 9.69 -26.63 -1.36
C ALA A 423 8.63 -27.37 -2.21
N VAL A 424 8.84 -27.49 -3.52
CA VAL A 424 7.91 -28.20 -4.42
C VAL A 424 7.95 -29.70 -4.15
N ARG A 425 9.15 -30.28 -3.96
CA ARG A 425 9.33 -31.72 -3.67
C ARG A 425 8.69 -32.10 -2.34
N GLU A 426 8.91 -31.28 -1.31
CA GLU A 426 8.34 -31.49 0.04
C GLU A 426 6.83 -31.31 0.06
N GLN A 427 6.28 -30.38 -0.73
CA GLN A 427 4.83 -30.25 -0.87
C GLN A 427 4.23 -31.49 -1.56
N ALA A 428 4.85 -31.97 -2.64
CA ALA A 428 4.40 -33.17 -3.34
C ALA A 428 4.49 -34.42 -2.46
N ALA A 429 5.55 -34.56 -1.66
CA ALA A 429 5.69 -35.65 -0.69
C ALA A 429 4.59 -35.61 0.38
N ARG A 430 4.33 -34.44 0.97
CA ARG A 430 3.23 -34.26 1.94
C ARG A 430 1.86 -34.61 1.35
N ALA A 431 1.62 -34.25 0.10
CA ALA A 431 0.37 -34.58 -0.60
C ALA A 431 0.16 -36.08 -0.85
N LEU A 432 1.21 -36.91 -0.80
CA LEU A 432 1.09 -38.37 -0.89
C LEU A 432 0.71 -39.03 0.44
N GLU A 433 0.91 -38.31 1.56
CA GLU A 433 0.63 -38.77 2.93
C GLU A 433 -0.80 -38.44 3.39
N SER A 434 -1.43 -37.45 2.77
CA SER A 434 -2.86 -37.10 2.91
C SER A 434 -3.75 -38.01 2.07
#